data_AF-A0A3F2RDM0-F1
#
_entry.id   AF-A0A3F2RDM0-F1
#
_cell.length_a   1.000
_cell.length_b   1.000
_cell.length_c   1.000
_cell.angle_alpha   90.00
_cell.angle_beta   90.00
_cell.angle_gamma   90.00
#
_symmetry.space_group_name_H-M   'P 1'
#
loop_
_entity.id
_entity.type
_entity.pdbx_description
1 polymer ?
#
loop_
_entity_poly.entity_id
_entity_poly.type
_entity_poly.pdbx_seq_one_letter_code
_entity_poly.pdbx_strand_id
1 'polypeptide(L)'
;MTSSSIGLQVWAVEGVAHAILFFMDVFTLDATLHVIQEASALHGYLQDSSLWKELLHLHFSGERDSELRYLALPARDRGWDWTLRERMCIELQEFLLSADEKTYFDKTVSIIKGDIGYVNDIDGKPLDGIAFPTNSHLTNHYVGAAQAVFRRAGRGLTDHVLLKLCTCVFTRCLGPNYG
;
A
#
# COMPACT_ATOMS: atom_id res chain seq x y z
N MET A 1 -35.61 -14.37 -26.32
CA MET A 1 -34.37 -15.16 -26.49
C MET A 1 -33.24 -14.19 -26.74
N THR A 2 -32.56 -13.77 -25.68
CA THR A 2 -31.39 -12.89 -25.79
C THR A 2 -30.20 -13.77 -26.21
N SER A 3 -29.60 -13.45 -27.35
CA SER A 3 -28.36 -14.07 -27.80
C SER A 3 -27.28 -13.76 -26.77
N SER A 4 -26.96 -14.74 -25.93
CA SER A 4 -25.80 -14.65 -25.04
C SER A 4 -24.56 -14.61 -25.91
N SER A 5 -23.82 -13.50 -25.85
CA SER A 5 -22.52 -13.36 -26.49
C SER A 5 -21.64 -14.56 -26.10
N ILE A 6 -20.93 -15.14 -27.07
CA ILE A 6 -20.00 -16.27 -26.86
C ILE A 6 -19.04 -15.97 -25.69
N GLY A 7 -18.66 -14.70 -25.50
CA GLY A 7 -17.84 -14.27 -24.38
C GLY A 7 -18.46 -14.54 -23.01
N LEU A 8 -19.77 -14.34 -22.85
CA LEU A 8 -20.47 -14.61 -21.59
C LEU A 8 -20.53 -16.12 -21.27
N GLN A 9 -20.49 -16.98 -22.29
CA GLN A 9 -20.50 -18.43 -22.10
C GLN A 9 -19.19 -18.95 -21.51
N VAL A 10 -18.05 -18.33 -21.86
CA VAL A 10 -16.74 -18.66 -21.25
C VAL A 10 -16.76 -18.38 -19.76
N TRP A 11 -17.36 -17.26 -19.36
CA TRP A 11 -17.55 -16.89 -17.95
C TRP A 11 -18.58 -17.75 -17.21
N ALA A 12 -19.40 -18.54 -17.90
CA ALA A 12 -20.34 -19.45 -17.26
C ALA A 12 -19.68 -20.76 -16.78
N VAL A 13 -18.47 -21.07 -17.27
CA VAL A 13 -17.70 -22.24 -16.83
C VAL A 13 -16.73 -21.81 -15.74
N GLU A 14 -17.12 -22.01 -14.49
CA GLU A 14 -16.41 -21.55 -13.28
C GLU A 14 -14.90 -21.84 -13.32
N GLY A 15 -14.50 -23.09 -13.60
CA GLY A 15 -13.08 -23.45 -13.65
C GLY A 15 -12.28 -22.72 -14.73
N VAL A 16 -12.91 -22.39 -15.88
CA VAL A 16 -12.25 -21.62 -16.95
C VAL A 16 -12.19 -20.15 -16.56
N ALA A 17 -13.27 -19.60 -16.00
CA ALA A 17 -13.30 -18.23 -15.51
C ALA A 17 -12.25 -17.98 -14.42
N HIS A 18 -12.16 -18.87 -13.43
CA HIS A 18 -11.17 -18.77 -12.35
C HIS A 18 -9.75 -18.82 -12.91
N ALA A 19 -9.47 -19.78 -13.80
CA ALA A 19 -8.16 -19.88 -14.45
C ALA A 19 -7.80 -18.58 -15.17
N ILE A 20 -8.73 -18.00 -15.95
CA ILE A 20 -8.51 -16.73 -16.63
C ILE A 20 -8.19 -15.61 -15.62
N LEU A 21 -8.98 -15.47 -14.55
CA LEU A 21 -8.77 -14.44 -13.53
C LEU A 21 -7.40 -14.58 -12.85
N PHE A 22 -6.94 -15.80 -12.57
CA PHE A 22 -5.61 -16.04 -11.99
C PHE A 22 -4.43 -15.72 -12.92
N PHE A 23 -4.65 -15.62 -14.24
CA PHE A 23 -3.61 -15.21 -15.19
C PHE A 23 -3.62 -13.70 -15.49
N MET A 24 -4.61 -12.96 -14.99
CA MET A 24 -4.71 -11.52 -15.21
C MET A 24 -3.84 -10.74 -14.23
N ASP A 25 -3.31 -9.60 -14.68
CA ASP A 25 -2.74 -8.60 -13.77
C ASP A 25 -3.85 -7.79 -13.06
N VAL A 26 -3.46 -7.03 -12.03
CA VAL A 26 -4.37 -6.23 -11.20
C VAL A 26 -5.19 -5.23 -12.02
N PHE A 27 -4.59 -4.58 -13.03
CA PHE A 27 -5.28 -3.60 -13.86
C PHE A 27 -6.32 -4.28 -14.76
N THR A 28 -5.94 -5.40 -15.36
CA THR A 28 -6.83 -6.22 -16.19
C THR A 28 -7.99 -6.80 -15.37
N LEU A 29 -7.76 -7.21 -14.13
CA LEU A 29 -8.80 -7.66 -13.20
C LEU A 29 -9.80 -6.55 -12.89
N ASP A 30 -9.32 -5.36 -12.53
CA ASP A 30 -10.15 -4.20 -12.21
C ASP A 30 -11.00 -3.75 -13.41
N ALA A 31 -10.45 -3.79 -14.63
CA ALA A 31 -11.21 -3.55 -15.85
C ALA A 31 -12.26 -4.65 -16.13
N THR A 32 -11.91 -5.91 -15.89
CA THR A 32 -12.82 -7.06 -16.08
C THR A 32 -13.99 -7.01 -15.10
N LEU A 33 -13.76 -6.56 -13.87
CA LEU A 33 -14.79 -6.36 -12.84
C LEU A 33 -15.88 -5.38 -13.29
N HIS A 34 -15.53 -4.37 -14.08
CA HIS A 34 -16.51 -3.45 -14.65
C HIS A 34 -17.52 -4.19 -15.55
N VAL A 35 -17.09 -5.21 -16.28
CA VAL A 35 -17.98 -6.05 -17.12
C VAL A 35 -18.77 -7.05 -16.26
N ILE A 36 -18.11 -7.67 -15.27
CA ILE A 36 -18.76 -8.64 -14.38
C ILE A 36 -19.89 -8.00 -13.58
N GLN A 37 -19.73 -6.77 -13.09
CA GLN A 37 -20.75 -6.10 -12.28
C GLN A 37 -21.99 -5.69 -13.10
N GLU A 38 -21.87 -5.43 -14.39
CA GLU A 38 -23.03 -5.15 -15.25
C GLU A 38 -23.83 -6.42 -15.59
N ALA A 39 -23.16 -7.57 -15.62
CA ALA A 39 -23.77 -8.84 -15.98
C ALA A 39 -24.27 -9.60 -14.75
N SER A 40 -25.57 -9.53 -14.47
CA SER A 40 -26.19 -10.21 -13.31
C SER A 40 -25.92 -11.72 -13.24
N ALA A 41 -25.76 -12.38 -14.39
CA ALA A 41 -25.39 -13.80 -14.46
C ALA A 41 -23.99 -14.11 -13.87
N LEU A 42 -23.13 -13.10 -13.76
CA LEU A 42 -21.74 -13.21 -13.29
C LEU A 42 -21.56 -12.69 -11.86
N HIS A 43 -22.62 -12.20 -11.21
CA HIS A 43 -22.53 -11.66 -9.84
C HIS A 43 -22.07 -12.69 -8.80
N GLY A 44 -22.16 -13.98 -9.09
CA GLY A 44 -21.55 -15.04 -8.27
C GLY A 44 -20.06 -14.81 -8.02
N TYR A 45 -19.31 -14.36 -9.04
CA TYR A 45 -17.88 -14.07 -8.89
C TYR A 45 -17.61 -12.89 -7.97
N LEU A 46 -18.52 -11.91 -7.87
CA LEU A 46 -18.34 -10.76 -6.96
C LEU A 46 -18.46 -11.18 -5.49
N GLN A 47 -19.15 -12.29 -5.22
CA GLN A 47 -19.38 -12.83 -3.88
C GLN A 47 -18.47 -14.02 -3.54
N ASP A 48 -17.64 -14.48 -4.47
CA ASP A 48 -16.72 -15.59 -4.24
C ASP A 48 -15.53 -15.16 -3.37
N SER A 49 -15.69 -15.24 -2.05
CA SER A 49 -14.64 -14.89 -1.09
C SER A 49 -13.38 -15.74 -1.24
N SER A 50 -13.49 -16.99 -1.68
CA SER A 50 -12.33 -17.89 -1.81
C SER A 50 -11.46 -17.45 -2.99
N LEU A 51 -12.08 -17.18 -4.14
CA LEU A 51 -11.41 -16.62 -5.31
C LEU A 51 -10.67 -15.31 -4.97
N TRP A 52 -11.35 -14.36 -4.34
CA TRP A 52 -10.75 -13.06 -4.06
C TRP A 52 -9.64 -13.13 -3.01
N LYS A 53 -9.76 -14.04 -2.03
CA LYS A 53 -8.70 -14.30 -1.06
C LYS A 53 -7.44 -14.86 -1.72
N GLU A 54 -7.60 -15.77 -2.68
CA GLU A 54 -6.47 -16.31 -3.45
C GLU A 54 -5.83 -15.24 -4.35
N LEU A 55 -6.64 -14.40 -5.02
CA LEU A 55 -6.14 -13.29 -5.83
C LEU A 55 -5.43 -12.22 -4.99
N LEU A 56 -5.92 -11.92 -3.78
CA LEU A 56 -5.23 -11.06 -2.82
C LEU A 56 -3.83 -11.61 -2.49
N HIS A 57 -3.75 -12.90 -2.17
CA HIS A 57 -2.49 -13.54 -1.87
C HIS A 57 -1.53 -13.51 -3.08
N LEU A 58 -2.04 -13.79 -4.28
CA LEU A 58 -1.27 -13.81 -5.51
C LEU A 58 -0.66 -12.42 -5.85
N HIS A 59 -1.45 -11.35 -5.73
CA HIS A 59 -1.04 -10.02 -6.19
C HIS A 59 -0.41 -9.14 -5.10
N PHE A 60 -0.74 -9.39 -3.83
CA PHE A 60 -0.34 -8.53 -2.71
C PHE A 60 0.36 -9.29 -1.58
N SER A 61 0.70 -10.56 -1.79
CA SER A 61 1.43 -11.42 -0.84
C SER A 61 0.71 -11.68 0.48
N GLY A 62 -0.60 -11.41 0.57
CA GLY A 62 -1.34 -11.66 1.79
C GLY A 62 -2.69 -10.96 1.87
N GLU A 63 -3.34 -11.18 3.01
CA GLU A 63 -4.53 -10.45 3.40
C GLU A 63 -4.16 -9.03 3.86
N ARG A 64 -5.14 -8.14 3.75
CA ARG A 64 -5.00 -6.76 4.20
C ARG A 64 -4.99 -6.70 5.73
N ASP A 65 -4.10 -5.89 6.28
CA ASP A 65 -4.08 -5.63 7.73
C ASP A 65 -5.40 -4.98 8.16
N SER A 66 -6.02 -5.53 9.21
CA SER A 66 -7.31 -5.07 9.72
C SER A 66 -7.31 -3.63 10.18
N GLU A 67 -6.17 -3.12 10.68
CA GLU A 67 -6.04 -1.74 11.15
C GLU A 67 -6.15 -0.74 10.00
N LEU A 68 -5.77 -1.16 8.77
CA LEU A 68 -5.86 -0.30 7.60
C LEU A 68 -7.30 -0.06 7.14
N ARG A 69 -8.28 -0.84 7.62
CA ARG A 69 -9.71 -0.67 7.26
C ARG A 69 -10.30 0.65 7.78
N TYR A 70 -9.67 1.26 8.79
CA TYR A 70 -10.12 2.50 9.42
C TYR A 70 -9.39 3.74 8.89
N LEU A 71 -8.37 3.56 8.06
CA LEU A 71 -7.63 4.66 7.47
C LEU A 71 -8.35 5.21 6.24
N ALA A 72 -8.34 6.53 6.08
CA ALA A 72 -8.80 7.19 4.87
C ALA A 72 -7.76 6.98 3.77
N LEU A 73 -7.91 5.88 3.04
CA LEU A 73 -6.96 5.46 2.02
C LEU A 73 -7.39 5.97 0.64
N PRO A 74 -6.44 6.14 -0.29
CA PRO A 74 -6.78 6.50 -1.66
C PRO A 74 -7.69 5.43 -2.27
N ALA A 75 -8.92 5.83 -2.58
CA ALA A 75 -9.88 4.99 -3.29
C ALA A 75 -10.15 5.61 -4.66
N ARG A 76 -10.01 4.81 -5.71
CA ARG A 76 -10.30 5.24 -7.07
C ARG A 76 -11.80 5.22 -7.29
N ASP A 77 -12.32 6.28 -7.89
CA ASP A 77 -13.68 6.25 -8.41
C ASP A 77 -13.74 5.28 -9.60
N ARG A 78 -14.73 4.38 -9.55
CA ARG A 78 -14.97 3.35 -10.56
C ARG A 78 -16.29 3.59 -11.31
N GLY A 79 -17.09 4.57 -10.92
CA GLY A 79 -18.41 4.85 -11.53
C GLY A 79 -19.51 3.85 -11.15
N TRP A 80 -19.23 2.91 -10.26
CA TRP A 80 -20.19 1.96 -9.69
C TRP A 80 -19.91 1.77 -8.20
N ASP A 81 -20.94 1.42 -7.42
CA ASP A 81 -20.80 1.26 -5.98
C ASP A 81 -20.21 -0.10 -5.63
N TRP A 82 -18.88 -0.14 -5.51
CA TRP A 82 -18.11 -1.31 -5.14
C TRP A 82 -18.06 -1.57 -3.62
N THR A 83 -18.73 -0.74 -2.82
CA THR A 83 -18.75 -0.87 -1.35
C THR A 83 -19.96 -1.65 -0.83
N LEU A 84 -20.95 -1.94 -1.68
CA LEU A 84 -22.16 -2.69 -1.34
C LEU A 84 -21.87 -4.15 -0.99
N ARG A 85 -21.89 -4.45 0.31
CA ARG A 85 -21.67 -5.81 0.86
C ARG A 85 -22.72 -6.84 0.40
N GLU A 86 -23.91 -6.39 0.01
CA GLU A 86 -24.96 -7.25 -0.55
C GLU A 86 -24.56 -7.81 -1.93
N ARG A 87 -23.68 -7.12 -2.65
CA ARG A 87 -23.26 -7.50 -4.00
C ARG A 87 -21.82 -7.98 -4.09
N MET A 88 -20.98 -7.60 -3.15
CA MET A 88 -19.57 -7.98 -3.12
C MET A 88 -19.13 -8.51 -1.77
N CYS A 89 -18.28 -9.53 -1.79
CA CYS A 89 -17.61 -10.00 -0.60
C CYS A 89 -16.56 -8.98 -0.12
N ILE A 90 -16.12 -9.12 1.13
CA ILE A 90 -15.14 -8.21 1.73
C ILE A 90 -13.76 -8.35 1.08
N GLU A 91 -13.40 -9.55 0.67
CA GLU A 91 -12.12 -9.86 0.04
C GLU A 91 -11.97 -9.15 -1.32
N LEU A 92 -13.05 -9.04 -2.09
CA LEU A 92 -13.06 -8.23 -3.32
C LEU A 92 -12.86 -6.74 -3.00
N GLN A 93 -13.51 -6.22 -1.97
CA GLN A 93 -13.34 -4.81 -1.59
C GLN A 93 -11.89 -4.53 -1.13
N GLU A 94 -11.29 -5.46 -0.39
CA GLU A 94 -9.89 -5.38 0.02
C GLU A 94 -8.94 -5.50 -1.17
N PHE A 95 -9.27 -6.32 -2.16
CA PHE A 95 -8.52 -6.42 -3.41
C PHE A 95 -8.50 -5.08 -4.15
N LEU A 96 -9.67 -4.45 -4.34
CA LEU A 96 -9.80 -3.16 -5.02
C LEU A 96 -9.07 -2.04 -4.28
N LEU A 97 -9.16 -2.01 -2.94
CA LEU A 97 -8.41 -1.05 -2.12
C LEU A 97 -6.90 -1.25 -2.24
N SER A 98 -6.43 -2.50 -2.20
CA SER A 98 -5.00 -2.81 -2.33
C SER A 98 -4.46 -2.45 -3.72
N ALA A 99 -5.28 -2.61 -4.76
CA ALA A 99 -4.97 -2.16 -6.11
C ALA A 99 -4.82 -0.64 -6.22
N ASP A 100 -5.71 0.11 -5.57
CA ASP A 100 -5.67 1.58 -5.55
C ASP A 100 -4.43 2.08 -4.79
N GLU A 101 -4.12 1.47 -3.65
CA GLU A 101 -2.91 1.79 -2.88
C GLU A 101 -1.64 1.50 -3.64
N LYS A 102 -1.56 0.35 -4.32
CA LYS A 102 -0.42 0.02 -5.17
C LYS A 102 -0.24 1.07 -6.27
N THR A 103 -1.33 1.46 -6.93
CA THR A 103 -1.30 2.51 -7.96
C THR A 103 -0.84 3.84 -7.39
N TYR A 104 -1.29 4.20 -6.18
CA TYR A 104 -0.88 5.41 -5.50
C TYR A 104 0.60 5.37 -5.09
N PHE A 105 1.07 4.23 -4.58
CA PHE A 105 2.47 3.99 -4.24
C PHE A 105 3.36 4.14 -5.46
N ASP A 106 3.04 3.46 -6.57
CA ASP A 106 3.82 3.51 -7.82
C ASP A 106 3.89 4.94 -8.39
N LYS A 107 2.86 5.76 -8.17
CA LYS A 107 2.82 7.17 -8.58
C LYS A 107 3.63 8.09 -7.65
N THR A 108 3.69 7.77 -6.36
CA THR A 108 4.18 8.71 -5.32
C THR A 108 5.58 8.36 -4.82
N VAL A 109 6.00 7.10 -4.95
CA VAL A 109 7.25 6.58 -4.43
C VAL A 109 8.20 6.23 -5.57
N SER A 110 9.42 6.74 -5.50
CA SER A 110 10.50 6.41 -6.44
C SER A 110 11.55 5.58 -5.71
N ILE A 111 11.84 4.39 -6.25
CA ILE A 111 12.89 3.51 -5.73
C ILE A 111 14.14 3.72 -6.57
N ILE A 112 15.14 4.39 -5.99
CA ILE A 112 16.42 4.63 -6.63
C ILE A 112 17.53 3.83 -5.95
N LYS A 113 18.48 3.34 -6.76
CA LYS A 113 19.71 2.74 -6.24
C LYS A 113 20.76 3.84 -6.07
N GLY A 114 21.23 4.05 -4.85
CA GLY A 114 22.26 5.04 -4.58
C GLY A 114 22.79 4.94 -3.15
N ASP A 115 23.86 5.68 -2.88
CA ASP A 115 24.39 5.86 -1.53
C ASP A 115 23.71 7.08 -0.89
N ILE A 116 23.02 6.86 0.23
CA ILE A 116 22.30 7.88 0.99
C ILE A 116 23.21 9.05 1.44
N GLY A 117 24.52 8.84 1.51
CA GLY A 117 25.51 9.88 1.77
C GLY A 117 25.70 10.87 0.60
N TYR A 118 25.30 10.51 -0.61
CA TYR A 118 25.57 11.29 -1.84
C TYR A 118 24.33 11.61 -2.68
N VAL A 119 23.21 10.90 -2.52
CA VAL A 119 21.96 11.21 -3.25
C VAL A 119 21.43 12.57 -2.79
N ASN A 120 21.43 13.57 -3.67
CA ASN A 120 20.99 14.94 -3.35
C ASN A 120 19.66 15.35 -4.00
N ASP A 121 19.21 14.58 -4.99
CA ASP A 121 17.98 14.82 -5.73
C ASP A 121 17.34 13.51 -6.22
N ILE A 122 16.06 13.58 -6.55
CA ILE A 122 15.31 12.55 -7.30
C ILE A 122 14.66 13.26 -8.48
N ASP A 123 14.96 12.81 -9.70
CA ASP A 123 14.49 13.42 -10.95
C ASP A 123 14.75 14.94 -11.02
N GLY A 124 15.93 15.37 -10.56
CA GLY A 124 16.33 16.78 -10.54
C GLY A 124 15.67 17.63 -9.46
N LYS A 125 14.81 17.05 -8.60
CA LYS A 125 14.22 17.74 -7.45
C LYS A 125 15.06 17.49 -6.20
N PRO A 126 15.54 18.54 -5.51
CA PRO A 126 16.29 18.39 -4.26
C PRO A 126 15.52 17.63 -3.19
N LEU A 127 16.24 16.92 -2.32
CA LEU A 127 15.65 16.27 -1.15
C LEU A 127 15.33 17.29 -0.05
N ASP A 128 14.11 17.26 0.49
CA ASP A 128 13.71 18.08 1.64
C ASP A 128 14.21 17.50 2.98
N GLY A 129 14.40 16.18 3.04
CA GLY A 129 14.80 15.48 4.25
C GLY A 129 15.26 14.05 3.98
N ILE A 130 15.97 13.47 4.95
CA ILE A 130 16.47 12.11 4.88
C ILE A 130 16.07 11.38 6.15
N ALA A 131 15.24 10.35 6.01
CA ALA A 131 14.99 9.38 7.06
C ALA A 131 16.05 8.27 7.00
N PHE A 132 16.59 7.86 8.14
CA PHE A 132 17.56 6.77 8.21
C PHE A 132 17.39 6.00 9.52
N PRO A 133 17.62 4.67 9.52
CA PRO A 133 17.59 3.88 10.73
C PRO A 133 18.76 4.27 11.64
N THR A 134 18.48 4.46 12.93
CA THR A 134 19.46 4.80 13.95
C THR A 134 19.18 4.03 15.24
N ASN A 135 20.15 4.00 16.16
CA ASN A 135 19.97 3.41 17.48
C ASN A 135 19.12 4.32 18.39
N SER A 136 18.60 3.76 19.48
CA SER A 136 17.80 4.47 20.48
C SER A 136 18.53 5.65 21.14
N HIS A 137 19.87 5.63 21.17
CA HIS A 137 20.69 6.71 21.69
C HIS A 137 20.96 7.81 20.65
N LEU A 138 20.41 7.68 19.44
CA LEU A 138 20.59 8.59 18.31
C LEU A 138 22.06 8.88 17.97
N THR A 139 22.99 8.01 18.37
CA THR A 139 24.43 8.23 18.19
C THR A 139 24.95 7.70 16.86
N ASN A 140 26.07 8.24 16.38
CA ASN A 140 26.76 7.66 15.24
C ASN A 140 27.64 6.48 15.71
N HIS A 141 27.24 5.25 15.42
CA HIS A 141 28.07 4.06 15.64
C HIS A 141 29.09 3.79 14.52
N TYR A 142 29.25 4.74 13.59
CA TYR A 142 30.21 4.68 12.49
C TYR A 142 30.04 3.49 11.54
N VAL A 143 28.82 3.01 11.39
CA VAL A 143 28.45 1.94 10.46
C VAL A 143 27.16 2.26 9.71
N GLY A 144 27.04 1.72 8.50
CA GLY A 144 25.81 1.73 7.71
C GLY A 144 25.27 3.11 7.32
N ALA A 145 23.96 3.18 7.06
CA ALA A 145 23.28 4.39 6.61
C ALA A 145 23.41 5.56 7.60
N ALA A 146 23.41 5.28 8.91
CA ALA A 146 23.58 6.31 9.93
C ALA A 146 24.93 7.04 9.77
N GLN A 147 26.03 6.31 9.61
CA GLN A 147 27.34 6.94 9.42
C GLN A 147 27.38 7.82 8.17
N ALA A 148 26.80 7.35 7.07
CA ALA A 148 26.75 8.12 5.82
C ALA A 148 26.00 9.45 6.01
N VAL A 149 24.86 9.42 6.70
CA VAL A 149 24.07 10.63 6.99
C VAL A 149 24.79 11.56 7.97
N PHE A 150 25.37 11.05 9.06
CA PHE A 150 26.16 11.87 10.00
C PHE A 150 27.36 12.52 9.31
N ARG A 151 28.05 11.81 8.41
CA ARG A 151 29.16 12.36 7.63
C ARG A 151 28.68 13.47 6.70
N ARG A 152 27.55 13.26 6.03
CA ARG A 152 26.94 14.23 5.11
C ARG A 152 26.49 15.50 5.81
N ALA A 153 25.81 15.37 6.96
CA ALA A 153 25.32 16.51 7.73
C ALA A 153 26.44 17.26 8.49
N GLY A 154 27.60 16.63 8.68
CA GLY A 154 28.71 17.18 9.43
C GLY A 154 28.42 17.30 10.92
N ARG A 155 29.21 18.14 11.62
CA ARG A 155 29.12 18.29 13.08
C ARG A 155 27.77 18.82 13.58
N GLY A 156 27.06 19.60 12.76
CA GLY A 156 25.80 20.21 13.16
C GLY A 156 24.73 19.20 13.60
N LEU A 157 24.65 18.04 12.94
CA LEU A 157 23.72 16.99 13.35
C LEU A 157 24.15 16.32 14.67
N THR A 158 25.46 16.09 14.85
CA THR A 158 26.00 15.56 16.11
C THR A 158 25.69 16.49 17.28
N ASP A 159 25.93 17.78 17.10
CA ASP A 159 25.69 18.79 18.12
C ASP A 159 24.18 18.91 18.45
N HIS A 160 23.32 18.88 17.43
CA HIS A 160 21.87 18.94 17.61
C HIS A 160 21.30 17.74 18.35
N VAL A 161 21.78 16.54 18.04
CA VAL A 161 21.34 15.32 18.73
C VAL A 161 21.85 15.29 20.17
N LEU A 162 23.09 15.71 20.42
CA LEU A 162 23.63 15.84 21.78
C LEU A 162 22.85 16.88 22.60
N LEU A 163 22.46 18.00 21.99
CA LEU A 163 21.59 19.00 22.62
C LEU A 163 20.21 18.43 22.97
N LYS A 164 19.60 17.61 22.08
CA LYS A 164 18.32 16.94 22.34
C LYS A 164 18.42 15.86 23.41
N LEU A 165 19.50 15.09 23.45
CA LEU A 165 19.77 14.16 24.55
C LEU A 165 19.96 14.91 25.88
N CYS A 166 20.63 16.07 25.86
CA CYS A 166 20.77 16.93 27.04
C CYS A 166 19.45 17.60 27.46
N THR A 167 18.52 17.90 26.55
CA THR A 167 17.22 18.49 26.92
C THR A 167 16.26 17.46 27.52
N CYS A 168 16.41 16.18 27.21
CA CYS A 168 15.65 15.10 27.86
C CYS A 168 16.16 14.72 29.26
N VAL A 169 17.28 15.28 29.75
CA VAL A 169 17.78 15.00 31.12
C VAL A 169 17.17 15.97 32.17
N PHE A 170 16.40 16.99 31.78
CA PHE A 170 15.81 17.95 32.74
C PHE A 170 14.30 18.23 32.59
N THR A 171 13.54 17.40 31.89
CA THR A 171 12.07 17.42 32.00
C THR A 171 11.56 16.08 32.52
N ARG A 172 11.43 16.05 33.85
CA ARG A 172 10.64 15.10 34.60
C ARG A 172 9.23 15.06 33.98
N CYS A 173 8.87 13.97 33.33
CA CYS A 173 7.49 13.65 33.01
C CYS A 173 6.74 13.39 34.33
N LEU A 174 6.33 14.45 35.02
CA LEU A 174 5.25 14.38 36.00
C LEU A 174 3.96 14.59 35.21
N GLY A 175 3.18 13.53 35.07
CA GLY A 175 1.83 13.61 34.53
C GLY A 175 0.92 14.52 35.38
N PRO A 176 -0.22 14.96 34.84
CA PRO A 176 -1.16 15.78 35.59
C PRO A 176 -1.80 14.93 36.69
N ASN A 177 -1.58 15.33 37.95
CA ASN A 177 -2.44 14.91 39.06
C ASN A 177 -3.79 15.61 38.87
N TYR A 178 -4.82 14.82 38.57
CA TYR A 178 -6.20 15.25 38.72
C TYR A 178 -6.49 15.40 40.22
N GLY A 179 -6.91 16.61 40.62
CA GLY A 179 -7.54 16.87 41.92
C GLY A 179 -9.04 16.64 41.87
#